data_AF-Q0W5S8-F1
#
_entry.id   AF-Q0W5S8-F1
#
_cell.length_a   1.000
_cell.length_b   1.000
_cell.length_c   1.000
_cell.angle_alpha   90.00
_cell.angle_beta   90.00
_cell.angle_gamma   90.00
#
_symmetry.space_group_name_H-M   'P 1'
#
loop_
_entity.id
_entity.type
_entity.pdbx_description
1 polymer ?
#
loop_
_entity_poly.entity_id
_entity_poly.type
_entity_poly.pdbx_seq_one_letter_code
_entity_poly.pdbx_strand_id
1 'polypeptide(L)'
;MQHNYTRGISIMVTCQHCGADIPAGARFCPRCGSYAGGPFEKAYGEIKRGYRKNTRWSRQQGLLKMIMLALLVIYAGAIMYLTSSSLTSLIGRHNAWAYLLAGLVAYLIIRVAARYLMR
;
A
#
# COMPACT_ATOMS: atom_id res chain seq x y z
N MET A 1 9.58 -36.99 -19.04
CA MET A 1 10.42 -35.78 -18.84
C MET A 1 9.48 -34.58 -18.79
N GLN A 2 9.34 -33.92 -17.63
CA GLN A 2 8.33 -32.89 -17.38
C GLN A 2 8.89 -31.49 -17.71
N HIS A 3 8.38 -30.82 -18.75
CA HIS A 3 8.60 -29.38 -18.91
C HIS A 3 7.52 -28.61 -18.13
N ASN A 4 7.83 -28.34 -16.87
CA ASN A 4 7.01 -27.58 -15.94
C ASN A 4 7.23 -26.07 -16.20
N TYR A 5 6.62 -25.53 -17.26
CA TYR A 5 6.60 -24.07 -17.50
C TYR A 5 5.53 -23.45 -16.60
N THR A 6 5.96 -23.10 -15.39
CA THR A 6 5.14 -22.42 -14.38
C THR A 6 4.54 -21.15 -14.98
N ARG A 7 3.26 -20.91 -14.69
CA ARG A 7 2.45 -19.74 -15.07
C ARG A 7 3.15 -18.42 -14.70
N GLY A 8 4.08 -17.99 -15.54
CA GLY A 8 4.75 -16.70 -15.50
C GLY A 8 4.29 -15.85 -16.68
N ILE A 9 4.33 -14.54 -16.50
CA ILE A 9 4.09 -13.56 -17.56
C ILE A 9 4.99 -13.92 -18.75
N SER A 10 4.40 -14.30 -19.89
CA SER A 10 5.10 -14.66 -21.11
C SER A 10 5.55 -13.41 -21.84
N ILE A 11 6.65 -12.83 -21.37
CA ILE A 11 7.38 -11.82 -22.13
C ILE A 11 8.10 -12.51 -23.28
N MET A 12 7.88 -12.05 -24.51
CA MET A 12 8.54 -12.56 -25.72
C MET A 12 9.62 -11.56 -26.12
N VAL A 13 10.79 -12.07 -26.51
CA VAL A 13 11.89 -11.27 -27.04
C VAL A 13 12.29 -11.81 -28.40
N THR A 14 12.67 -10.95 -29.33
CA THR A 14 13.05 -11.37 -30.68
C THR A 14 14.53 -11.74 -30.71
N CYS A 15 14.84 -12.91 -31.25
CA CYS A 15 16.21 -13.37 -31.41
C CYS A 15 16.95 -12.49 -32.42
N GLN A 16 18.05 -11.88 -31.99
CA GLN A 16 18.91 -11.02 -32.84
C GLN A 16 19.58 -11.79 -33.99
N HIS A 17 19.66 -13.12 -33.92
CA HIS A 17 20.33 -13.94 -34.94
C HIS A 17 19.38 -14.47 -36.01
N CYS A 18 18.16 -14.87 -35.66
CA CYS A 18 17.23 -15.50 -36.59
C CYS A 18 15.86 -14.82 -36.68
N GLY A 19 15.63 -13.76 -35.90
CA GLY A 19 14.35 -13.03 -35.87
C GLY A 19 13.19 -13.81 -35.25
N ALA A 20 13.42 -14.97 -34.66
CA ALA A 20 12.37 -15.75 -34.01
C ALA A 20 11.99 -15.16 -32.65
N ASP A 21 10.70 -15.17 -32.34
CA ASP A 21 10.25 -14.84 -31.00
C ASP A 21 10.58 -15.96 -30.03
N ILE A 22 11.24 -15.61 -28.93
CA ILE A 22 11.68 -16.52 -27.89
C ILE A 22 11.15 -16.04 -26.54
N PRO A 23 10.75 -16.95 -25.64
CA PRO A 23 10.29 -16.55 -24.31
C PRO A 23 11.46 -15.94 -23.54
N ALA A 24 11.24 -14.79 -22.89
CA ALA A 24 12.23 -14.17 -22.05
C ALA A 24 12.48 -15.08 -20.84
N GLY A 25 13.63 -15.74 -20.88
CA GLY A 25 14.04 -16.79 -19.96
C GLY A 25 14.64 -18.03 -20.62
N ALA A 26 14.54 -18.14 -21.95
CA ALA A 26 15.33 -19.10 -22.69
C ALA A 26 16.83 -18.71 -22.66
N ARG A 27 17.71 -19.63 -22.27
CA ARG A 27 19.17 -19.43 -22.32
C ARG A 27 19.69 -19.48 -23.77
N PHE A 28 18.99 -20.21 -24.62
CA PHE A 28 19.32 -20.45 -26.02
C PHE A 28 18.06 -20.31 -26.87
N CYS A 29 18.21 -19.86 -28.11
CA CYS A 29 17.11 -19.82 -29.07
C CYS A 29 16.73 -21.25 -29.49
N PRO A 30 15.47 -21.69 -29.36
CA PRO A 30 15.02 -23.02 -29.80
C PRO A 30 15.01 -23.18 -31.32
N ARG A 31 15.10 -22.08 -32.08
CA ARG A 31 15.07 -22.10 -33.55
C ARG A 31 16.47 -22.18 -34.18
N CYS A 32 17.42 -21.39 -33.69
CA CYS A 32 18.76 -21.30 -34.28
C CYS A 32 19.90 -21.72 -33.34
N GLY A 33 19.60 -22.04 -32.07
CA GLY A 33 20.60 -22.45 -31.09
C GLY A 33 21.48 -21.32 -30.56
N SER A 34 21.39 -20.10 -31.11
CA SER A 34 22.20 -18.96 -30.67
C SER A 34 21.89 -18.57 -29.24
N TYR A 35 22.91 -18.10 -28.51
CA TYR A 35 22.76 -17.61 -27.14
C TYR A 35 21.84 -16.40 -27.12
N ALA A 36 20.75 -16.49 -26.36
CA ALA A 36 19.71 -15.47 -26.33
C ALA A 36 20.08 -14.25 -25.47
N GLY A 37 21.27 -14.22 -24.87
CA GLY A 37 21.83 -13.03 -24.21
C GLY A 37 21.08 -12.59 -22.96
N GLY A 38 21.42 -13.14 -21.79
CA GLY A 38 21.22 -12.37 -20.54
C GLY A 38 21.09 -13.18 -19.24
N PRO A 39 21.48 -12.59 -18.09
CA PRO A 39 21.36 -13.21 -16.77
C PRO A 39 19.90 -13.22 -16.34
N PHE A 40 19.20 -14.26 -16.80
CA PHE A 40 17.80 -14.62 -16.51
C PHE A 40 17.39 -14.40 -15.05
N GLU A 41 18.29 -14.71 -14.12
CA GLU A 41 18.04 -14.63 -12.69
C GLU A 41 17.76 -13.21 -12.18
N LYS A 42 18.50 -12.21 -12.71
CA LYS A 42 18.38 -10.82 -12.23
C LYS A 42 17.08 -10.18 -12.72
N ALA A 43 16.76 -10.33 -14.01
CA ALA A 43 15.55 -9.77 -14.61
C ALA A 43 14.27 -10.40 -14.02
N TYR A 44 14.25 -11.73 -13.86
CA TYR A 44 13.10 -12.42 -13.23
C TYR A 44 12.92 -12.03 -11.76
N GLY A 45 14.02 -11.89 -11.01
CA GLY A 45 14.00 -11.47 -9.60
C GLY A 45 13.49 -10.04 -9.38
N GLU A 46 13.78 -9.13 -10.31
CA GLU A 46 13.28 -7.75 -10.28
C GLU A 46 11.77 -7.67 -10.53
N ILE A 47 11.28 -8.38 -11.55
CA ILE A 47 9.84 -8.47 -11.84
C ILE A 47 9.08 -9.02 -10.63
N LYS A 48 9.60 -10.07 -9.98
CA LYS A 48 8.98 -10.67 -8.77
C LYS A 48 8.97 -9.70 -7.57
N ARG A 49 10.03 -8.91 -7.37
CA ARG A 49 10.10 -7.87 -6.32
C ARG A 49 9.07 -6.75 -6.54
N GLY A 50 8.86 -6.34 -7.79
CA GLY A 50 7.83 -5.38 -8.18
C GLY A 50 6.41 -5.86 -7.86
N TYR A 51 6.09 -7.10 -8.22
CA TYR A 51 4.79 -7.70 -7.93
C TYR A 51 4.48 -7.80 -6.42
N ARG A 52 5.46 -8.20 -5.59
CA ARG A 52 5.28 -8.30 -4.13
C ARG A 52 5.11 -6.95 -3.43
N LYS A 53 5.71 -5.87 -3.93
CA LYS A 53 5.57 -4.54 -3.32
C LYS A 53 4.15 -3.99 -3.42
N ASN A 54 3.43 -4.30 -4.50
CA ASN A 54 2.05 -3.85 -4.70
C ASN A 54 1.07 -4.49 -3.69
N THR A 55 1.27 -5.75 -3.31
CA THR A 55 0.29 -6.49 -2.50
C THR A 55 0.35 -6.20 -1.00
N ARG A 56 1.46 -5.68 -0.47
CA ARG A 56 1.63 -5.47 0.99
C ARG A 56 1.04 -4.15 1.51
N TRP A 57 0.91 -3.13 0.66
CA TRP A 57 0.58 -1.77 1.06
C TRP A 57 -0.87 -1.33 0.80
N SER A 58 -1.65 -2.11 0.05
CA SER A 58 -3.03 -1.74 -0.31
C SER A 58 -4.07 -2.16 0.74
N ARG A 59 -3.83 -3.23 1.51
CA ARG A 59 -4.87 -3.86 2.33
C ARG A 59 -5.00 -3.35 3.77
N GLN A 60 -3.93 -2.81 4.36
CA GLN A 60 -3.97 -2.28 5.73
C GLN A 60 -4.24 -0.77 5.82
N GLN A 61 -3.97 0.01 4.77
CA GLN A 61 -4.14 1.47 4.82
C GLN A 61 -5.60 1.94 4.73
N GLY A 62 -6.48 1.19 4.07
CA GLY A 62 -7.89 1.55 3.95
C GLY A 62 -8.61 1.44 5.29
N LEU A 63 -8.53 0.27 5.94
CA LEU A 63 -9.28 -0.03 7.16
C LEU A 63 -8.91 0.90 8.32
N LEU A 64 -7.61 1.13 8.56
CA LEU A 64 -7.13 2.02 9.61
C LEU A 64 -7.58 3.47 9.40
N LYS A 65 -7.56 3.98 8.16
CA LYS A 65 -8.06 5.33 7.85
C LYS A 65 -9.57 5.45 8.07
N MET A 66 -10.34 4.41 7.76
CA MET A 66 -11.79 4.39 8.02
C MET A 66 -12.12 4.32 9.50
N ILE A 67 -11.40 3.51 10.29
CA ILE A 67 -11.58 3.41 11.74
C ILE A 67 -11.27 4.76 12.40
N MET A 68 -10.17 5.42 12.01
CA MET A 68 -9.80 6.73 12.54
C MET A 68 -10.85 7.81 12.23
N LEU A 69 -11.44 7.79 11.03
CA LEU A 69 -12.48 8.74 10.64
C LEU A 69 -13.79 8.47 11.40
N ALA A 70 -14.16 7.20 11.60
CA ALA A 70 -15.33 6.82 12.40
C ALA A 70 -15.21 7.26 13.86
N LEU A 71 -14.05 7.03 14.50
CA LEU A 71 -13.80 7.48 15.87
C LEU A 71 -13.86 9.00 16.01
N LEU A 72 -13.39 9.76 15.01
CA LEU A 72 -13.46 11.22 14.99
C LEU A 72 -14.92 11.70 14.91
N VAL A 73 -15.75 11.08 14.07
CA VAL A 73 -17.18 11.40 13.95
C VAL A 73 -17.92 11.08 15.25
N ILE A 74 -17.64 9.92 15.87
CA ILE A 74 -18.23 9.53 17.16
C ILE A 74 -17.83 10.52 18.26
N TYR A 75 -16.55 10.91 18.32
CA TYR A 75 -16.06 11.89 19.29
C TYR A 75 -16.72 13.27 19.11
N ALA A 76 -16.83 13.76 17.87
CA ALA A 76 -17.51 15.02 17.56
C ALA A 76 -19.00 14.98 17.95
N GLY A 77 -19.68 13.86 17.66
CA GLY A 77 -21.07 13.65 18.06
C GLY A 77 -21.24 13.59 19.58
N ALA A 78 -20.34 12.93 20.31
CA ALA A 78 -20.35 12.88 21.77
C ALA A 78 -20.16 14.27 22.38
N ILE A 79 -19.21 15.07 21.85
CA ILE A 79 -19.02 16.47 22.28
C ILE A 79 -20.30 17.27 22.02
N MET A 80 -20.89 17.16 20.83
CA MET A 80 -22.12 17.88 20.48
C MET A 80 -23.30 17.49 21.40
N TYR A 81 -23.44 16.20 21.72
CA TYR A 81 -24.45 15.67 22.63
C TYR A 81 -24.25 16.12 24.09
N LEU A 82 -23.00 16.12 24.55
CA LEU A 82 -22.64 16.60 25.89
C LEU A 82 -22.81 18.12 26.01
N THR A 83 -22.65 18.87 24.93
CA THR A 83 -22.98 20.31 24.92
C THR A 83 -24.47 20.59 24.83
N SER A 84 -25.28 19.69 24.25
CA SER A 84 -26.74 19.85 24.16
C SER A 84 -27.47 19.35 25.41
N SER A 85 -26.95 18.32 26.06
CA SER A 85 -27.46 17.87 27.36
C SER A 85 -27.02 18.90 28.40
N SER A 86 -27.99 19.51 29.05
CA SER A 86 -27.88 20.68 29.94
C SER A 86 -27.06 20.48 31.22
N LEU A 87 -25.95 19.72 31.18
CA LEU A 87 -24.95 19.55 32.26
C LEU A 87 -23.92 20.72 32.30
N THR A 88 -24.29 21.88 31.74
CA THR A 88 -23.44 23.09 31.66
C THR A 88 -23.17 23.78 33.00
N SER A 89 -23.70 23.30 34.13
CA SER A 89 -23.44 23.92 35.44
C SER A 89 -22.04 23.62 35.98
N LEU A 90 -21.36 22.58 35.48
CA LEU A 90 -20.03 22.16 35.95
C LEU A 90 -18.89 22.44 34.94
N ILE A 91 -19.20 22.70 33.67
CA ILE A 91 -18.23 23.14 32.66
C ILE A 91 -18.58 24.57 32.26
N GLY A 92 -17.93 25.54 32.90
CA GLY A 92 -18.08 26.95 32.57
C GLY A 92 -17.80 27.20 31.09
N ARG A 93 -18.67 27.97 30.44
CA ARG A 93 -18.66 28.35 29.02
C ARG A 93 -17.30 28.81 28.48
N HIS A 94 -16.42 29.29 29.37
CA HIS A 94 -15.05 29.71 29.07
C HIS A 94 -14.12 28.55 28.68
N ASN A 95 -14.39 27.32 29.11
CA ASN A 95 -13.51 26.17 28.88
C ASN A 95 -13.84 25.41 27.59
N ALA A 96 -14.90 25.78 26.88
CA ALA A 96 -15.31 25.13 25.63
C ALA A 96 -14.19 25.15 24.58
N TRP A 97 -13.42 26.23 24.50
CA TRP A 97 -12.27 26.35 23.61
C TRP A 97 -11.11 25.42 24.00
N ALA A 98 -10.93 25.13 25.29
CA ALA A 98 -9.88 24.23 25.77
C ALA A 98 -10.11 22.80 25.27
N TYR A 99 -11.36 22.33 25.26
CA TYR A 99 -11.70 21.01 24.72
C TYR A 99 -11.54 20.92 23.21
N LEU A 100 -11.88 21.99 22.48
CA LEU A 100 -11.62 22.08 21.03
C LEU A 100 -10.12 22.03 20.72
N LEU A 101 -9.30 22.77 21.45
CA LEU A 101 -7.85 22.77 21.27
C LEU A 101 -7.23 21.44 21.68
N ALA A 102 -7.66 20.84 22.79
CA ALA A 102 -7.19 19.52 23.23
C ALA A 102 -7.51 18.43 22.19
N GLY A 103 -8.72 18.44 21.63
CA GLY A 103 -9.12 17.53 20.55
C GLY A 103 -8.28 17.73 19.27
N LEU A 104 -8.03 18.98 18.89
CA LEU A 104 -7.21 19.30 17.71
C LEU A 104 -5.74 18.89 17.89
N VAL A 105 -5.18 19.09 19.08
CA VAL A 105 -3.82 18.64 19.43
C VAL A 105 -3.73 17.12 19.42
N ALA A 106 -4.67 16.42 20.06
CA ALA A 106 -4.70 14.96 20.05
C ALA A 106 -4.81 14.40 18.62
N TYR A 107 -5.65 15.01 17.77
CA TYR A 107 -5.78 14.65 16.36
C TYR A 107 -4.46 14.83 15.60
N LEU A 108 -3.77 15.96 15.78
CA LEU A 108 -2.51 16.24 15.11
C LEU A 108 -1.40 15.29 15.54
N ILE A 109 -1.32 14.96 16.84
CA ILE A 109 -0.36 13.99 17.37
C ILE A 109 -0.59 12.62 16.73
N ILE A 110 -1.83 12.14 16.69
CA ILE A 110 -2.14 10.86 16.07
C ILE A 110 -1.83 10.88 14.57
N ARG A 111 -2.13 11.99 13.87
CA ARG A 111 -1.83 12.15 12.44
C ARG A 111 -0.33 12.12 12.16
N VAL A 112 0.48 12.76 13.00
CA VAL A 112 1.94 12.78 12.89
C VAL A 112 2.53 11.41 13.24
N ALA A 113 2.09 10.80 14.34
CA ALA A 113 2.50 9.46 14.75
C ALA A 113 2.19 8.42 13.67
N ALA A 114 1.00 8.49 13.05
CA ALA A 114 0.63 7.62 11.94
C ALA A 114 1.54 7.81 10.72
N ARG A 115 1.92 9.05 10.38
CA ARG A 115 2.90 9.29 9.30
C ARG A 115 4.28 8.76 9.64
N TYR A 116 4.69 8.83 10.90
CA TYR A 116 6.00 8.38 11.35
C TYR A 116 6.11 6.85 11.39
N LEU A 117 5.07 6.15 11.85
CA LEU A 117 4.97 4.68 11.83
C LEU A 117 4.82 4.09 10.42
N MET A 118 4.42 4.90 9.44
CA MET A 118 4.30 4.50 8.03
C MET A 118 5.56 4.81 7.19
N ARG A 119 6.62 5.35 7.79
CA ARG A 119 7.94 5.46 7.15
C ARG A 119 8.83 4.30 7.57
#